data_AF-A0A9D9QDA7-F1
#
_entry.id   AF-A0A9D9QDA7-F1
#
_cell.length_a   1.000
_cell.length_b   1.000
_cell.length_c   1.000
_cell.angle_alpha   90.00
_cell.angle_beta   90.00
_cell.angle_gamma   90.00
#
_symmetry.space_group_name_H-M   'P 1'
#
loop_
_entity.id
_entity.type
_entity.pdbx_description
1 polymer ?
#
loop_
_entity_poly.entity_id
_entity_poly.type
_entity_poly.pdbx_seq_one_letter_code
_entity_poly.pdbx_strand_id
1 'polypeptide(L)'
;MKKFDRFLLKAFIGPFVAILLVVLFVLMMQFLWVYIDELVGKGLGFSVIAEFLMWGSCYSLPLALPLATLLSSMMTIGQLAENNELMAIKSAGISLGRVLLPLILASVVISIGALFTSDDLVPYAYNKILTLRDDIGKTKEEIKIPSGTFYDGIDGYILRVEDSGDSQGMMYGIMVYDHTGRQGNTTISLADSATIRMAKTKDYITFTMYSGANYQETNQYEPQDTTRQLERIDFDRQEMIIPLEHYAFQKSDEARFGDQTKSKKLKDLYFTRDSLVEVSAELHTRHVLQMMTSPQIAKIDQLDSAGLAKGLPNFPEEYLTQWKADYDKVVAAGKAESRMERLISDMKIYEQETYDCNYFLRRSELEIYKRYSGALACFILFFIGAPLGALIRKGGLGASAIVSVLFFVLYWVVDITGTKLARDGAIDPFSGAFISAYVLAPIGTFLTWKAVHDSSFFAADNMKAWWRRVKSRIKALFHKPRIVYMGTPEFAVAPLDALVRKGFKVVGVVTVADKPSGRGLKMNESAVKQYAVAHDIPVLQPLKLKDPEFLDALRAWNADLFVVVAFRMLPEEVWSMPKFGTFNLHASLLPQYRGAAPINWAVINGERITGVTTFMIDKDIDTGGILFRSESRI
;
A
#
# COMPACT_ATOMS: atom_id res chain seq x y z
N MET A 1 -22.94 -29.87 18.49
CA MET A 1 -23.27 -28.74 17.57
C MET A 1 -24.77 -28.72 17.33
N LYS A 2 -25.43 -27.55 17.42
CA LYS A 2 -26.87 -27.43 17.07
C LYS A 2 -27.03 -27.45 15.54
N LYS A 3 -28.23 -27.81 15.03
CA LYS A 3 -28.50 -27.84 13.57
C LYS A 3 -28.21 -26.49 12.89
N PHE A 4 -28.52 -25.39 13.56
CA PHE A 4 -28.24 -24.02 13.12
C PHE A 4 -26.75 -23.72 12.95
N ASP A 5 -25.91 -24.16 13.91
CA ASP A 5 -24.46 -23.96 13.83
C ASP A 5 -23.85 -24.71 12.64
N ARG A 6 -24.35 -25.93 12.37
CA ARG A 6 -23.92 -26.75 11.23
C ARG A 6 -24.31 -26.11 9.89
N PHE A 7 -25.50 -25.51 9.82
CA PHE A 7 -25.95 -24.78 8.64
C PHE A 7 -25.01 -23.60 8.31
N LEU A 8 -24.70 -22.76 9.30
CA LEU A 8 -23.81 -21.61 9.12
C LEU A 8 -22.38 -22.02 8.74
N LEU A 9 -21.83 -23.05 9.40
CA LEU A 9 -20.50 -23.56 9.06
C LEU A 9 -20.44 -24.13 7.65
N LYS A 10 -21.48 -24.86 7.21
CA LYS A 10 -21.54 -25.38 5.85
C LYS A 10 -21.61 -24.25 4.81
N ALA A 11 -22.35 -23.19 5.11
CA ALA A 11 -22.46 -22.00 4.27
C ALA A 11 -21.16 -21.17 4.22
N PHE A 12 -20.26 -21.33 5.19
CA PHE A 12 -18.96 -20.66 5.23
C PHE A 12 -17.84 -21.48 4.58
N ILE A 13 -17.70 -22.76 4.97
CA ILE A 13 -16.59 -23.62 4.54
C ILE A 13 -16.56 -23.82 3.02
N GLY A 14 -17.71 -24.00 2.38
CA GLY A 14 -17.79 -24.18 0.92
C GLY A 14 -17.20 -22.99 0.15
N PRO A 15 -17.74 -21.77 0.33
CA PRO A 15 -17.17 -20.56 -0.25
C PRO A 15 -15.72 -20.32 0.16
N PHE A 16 -15.35 -20.58 1.42
CA PHE A 16 -13.98 -20.41 1.90
C PHE A 16 -12.97 -21.24 1.07
N VAL A 17 -13.23 -22.54 0.88
CA VAL A 17 -12.33 -23.42 0.11
C VAL A 17 -12.29 -22.98 -1.36
N ALA A 18 -13.44 -22.63 -1.95
CA ALA A 18 -13.49 -22.17 -3.35
C ALA A 18 -12.68 -20.88 -3.55
N ILE A 19 -12.89 -19.87 -2.69
CA ILE A 19 -12.15 -18.61 -2.74
C ILE A 19 -10.66 -18.84 -2.48
N LEU A 20 -10.31 -19.69 -1.52
CA LEU A 20 -8.93 -20.01 -1.22
C LEU A 20 -8.22 -20.59 -2.45
N LEU A 21 -8.85 -21.51 -3.17
CA LEU A 21 -8.30 -22.07 -4.41
C LEU A 21 -8.15 -21.01 -5.51
N VAL A 22 -9.14 -20.13 -5.69
CA VAL A 22 -9.07 -19.03 -6.67
C VAL A 22 -7.93 -18.07 -6.34
N VAL A 23 -7.82 -17.65 -5.07
CA VAL A 23 -6.76 -16.74 -4.61
C VAL A 23 -5.38 -17.41 -4.74
N LEU A 24 -5.25 -18.68 -4.36
CA LEU A 24 -4.02 -19.44 -4.53
C LEU A 24 -3.62 -19.53 -6.00
N PHE A 25 -4.57 -19.78 -6.90
CA PHE A 25 -4.30 -19.82 -8.33
C PHE A 25 -3.79 -18.47 -8.84
N VAL A 26 -4.42 -17.36 -8.45
CA VAL A 26 -3.97 -16.01 -8.83
C VAL A 26 -2.55 -15.73 -8.32
N LEU A 27 -2.27 -16.03 -7.05
CA LEU A 27 -0.93 -15.87 -6.47
C LEU A 27 0.10 -16.79 -7.11
N MET A 28 -0.30 -18.01 -7.51
CA MET A 28 0.55 -18.95 -8.23
C MET A 28 0.90 -18.43 -9.63
N MET A 29 -0.04 -17.82 -10.35
CA MET A 29 0.24 -17.19 -11.63
C MET A 29 1.21 -16.00 -11.49
N GLN A 30 1.03 -15.19 -10.44
CA GLN A 30 1.99 -14.14 -10.10
C GLN A 30 3.38 -14.72 -9.79
N PHE A 31 3.44 -15.81 -9.02
CA PHE A 31 4.69 -16.51 -8.70
C PHE A 31 5.38 -17.04 -9.97
N LEU A 32 4.64 -17.71 -10.85
CA LEU A 32 5.18 -18.19 -12.13
C LEU A 32 5.71 -17.04 -12.98
N TRP A 33 4.99 -15.92 -13.04
CA TRP A 33 5.42 -14.74 -13.78
C TRP A 33 6.76 -14.17 -13.28
N VAL A 34 6.98 -14.15 -11.96
CA VAL A 34 8.24 -13.65 -11.38
C VAL A 34 9.44 -14.53 -11.73
N TYR A 35 9.23 -15.84 -11.94
CA TYR A 35 10.32 -16.80 -12.21
C TYR A 35 10.31 -17.34 -13.65
N ILE A 36 9.51 -16.76 -14.56
CA ILE A 36 9.36 -17.29 -15.91
C ILE A 36 10.69 -17.28 -16.68
N ASP A 37 11.46 -16.20 -16.56
CA ASP A 37 12.75 -16.04 -17.21
C ASP A 37 13.78 -17.06 -16.70
N GLU A 38 13.67 -17.48 -15.44
CA GLU A 38 14.57 -18.48 -14.87
C GLU A 38 14.21 -19.92 -15.28
N LEU A 39 12.97 -20.16 -15.74
CA LEU A 39 12.44 -21.49 -16.06
C LEU A 39 12.44 -21.78 -17.57
N VAL A 40 12.19 -20.77 -18.39
CA VAL A 40 12.07 -20.90 -19.86
C VAL A 40 13.45 -21.13 -20.48
N GLY A 41 13.52 -21.94 -21.54
CA GLY A 41 14.75 -22.15 -22.32
C GLY A 41 15.77 -23.14 -21.74
N LYS A 42 15.53 -23.67 -20.52
CA LYS A 42 16.45 -24.59 -19.83
C LYS A 42 16.16 -26.08 -20.02
N GLY A 43 15.15 -26.41 -20.83
CA GLY A 43 14.78 -27.81 -21.11
C GLY A 43 14.37 -28.61 -19.87
N LEU A 44 13.73 -27.97 -18.89
CA LEU A 44 13.25 -28.60 -17.65
C LEU A 44 12.10 -29.57 -17.94
N GLY A 45 12.10 -30.71 -17.26
CA GLY A 45 10.98 -31.65 -17.30
C GLY A 45 9.71 -31.07 -16.66
N PHE A 46 8.53 -31.45 -17.16
CA PHE A 46 7.23 -31.04 -16.61
C PHE A 46 7.10 -31.34 -15.10
N SER A 47 7.67 -32.46 -14.64
CA SER A 47 7.68 -32.85 -13.23
C SER A 47 8.39 -31.83 -12.34
N VAL A 48 9.52 -31.28 -12.78
CA VAL A 48 10.30 -30.28 -12.03
C VAL A 48 9.53 -28.97 -11.93
N ILE A 49 8.90 -28.54 -13.04
CA ILE A 49 8.06 -27.34 -13.06
C ILE A 49 6.85 -27.52 -12.14
N ALA A 50 6.19 -28.67 -12.19
CA ALA A 50 5.06 -28.98 -11.31
C ALA A 50 5.46 -29.00 -9.83
N GLU A 51 6.62 -29.58 -9.49
CA GLU A 51 7.17 -29.57 -8.12
C GLU A 51 7.48 -28.14 -7.65
N PHE A 52 8.11 -27.32 -8.50
CA PHE A 52 8.41 -25.91 -8.22
C PHE A 52 7.14 -25.10 -7.95
N LEU A 53 6.10 -25.27 -8.77
CA LEU A 53 4.80 -24.61 -8.61
C LEU A 53 4.03 -25.13 -7.37
N MET A 54 4.14 -26.41 -7.04
CA MET A 54 3.54 -26.99 -5.85
C MET A 54 4.14 -26.35 -4.59
N TRP A 55 5.47 -26.25 -4.50
CA TRP A 55 6.11 -25.56 -3.37
C TRP A 55 5.79 -24.06 -3.35
N GLY A 56 5.74 -23.40 -4.53
CA GLY A 56 5.30 -22.00 -4.65
C GLY A 56 3.88 -21.76 -4.12
N SER A 57 2.98 -22.72 -4.32
CA SER A 57 1.61 -22.69 -3.79
C SER A 57 1.60 -22.83 -2.26
N CYS A 58 2.40 -23.74 -1.70
CA CYS A 58 2.58 -23.86 -0.25
C CYS A 58 3.15 -22.59 0.39
N TYR A 59 4.12 -21.95 -0.27
CA TYR A 59 4.71 -20.68 0.16
C TYR A 59 3.69 -19.53 0.15
N SER A 60 2.79 -19.50 -0.84
CA SER A 60 1.79 -18.44 -1.00
C SER A 60 0.56 -18.60 -0.09
N LEU A 61 0.43 -19.74 0.59
CA LEU A 61 -0.77 -20.09 1.37
C LEU A 61 -1.07 -19.12 2.52
N PRO A 62 -0.10 -18.68 3.36
CA PRO A 62 -0.40 -17.71 4.41
C PRO A 62 -0.83 -16.33 3.90
N LEU A 63 -0.46 -15.97 2.67
CA LEU A 63 -0.93 -14.74 2.02
C LEU A 63 -2.40 -14.87 1.56
N ALA A 64 -2.81 -16.08 1.16
CA ALA A 64 -4.15 -16.36 0.66
C ALA A 64 -5.20 -16.50 1.79
N LEU A 65 -4.82 -17.02 2.96
CA LEU A 65 -5.74 -17.32 4.07
C LEU A 65 -6.51 -16.10 4.61
N PRO A 66 -5.87 -14.94 4.89
CA PRO A 66 -6.60 -13.76 5.37
C PRO A 66 -7.62 -13.24 4.35
N LEU A 67 -7.24 -13.22 3.06
CA LEU A 67 -8.12 -12.79 1.96
C LEU A 67 -9.32 -13.73 1.78
N ALA A 68 -9.07 -15.04 1.78
CA ALA A 68 -10.12 -16.05 1.69
C ALA A 68 -11.09 -15.94 2.87
N THR A 69 -10.59 -15.68 4.07
CA THR A 69 -11.42 -15.47 5.28
C THR A 69 -12.28 -14.22 5.17
N LEU A 70 -11.72 -13.10 4.69
CA LEU A 70 -12.44 -11.85 4.48
C LEU A 70 -13.60 -12.02 3.49
N LEU A 71 -13.30 -12.52 2.30
CA LEU A 71 -14.28 -12.70 1.23
C LEU A 71 -15.35 -13.73 1.61
N SER A 72 -14.94 -14.86 2.17
CA SER A 72 -15.88 -15.92 2.58
C SER A 72 -16.83 -15.43 3.67
N SER A 73 -16.31 -14.78 4.72
CA SER A 73 -17.16 -14.27 5.81
C SER A 73 -18.14 -13.21 5.32
N MET A 74 -17.71 -12.33 4.42
CA MET A 74 -18.56 -11.33 3.80
C MET A 74 -19.61 -11.95 2.88
N MET A 75 -19.25 -12.93 2.06
CA MET A 75 -20.19 -13.61 1.15
C MET A 75 -21.22 -14.44 1.92
N THR A 76 -20.81 -15.19 2.93
CA THR A 76 -21.74 -16.01 3.73
C THR A 76 -22.76 -15.15 4.44
N ILE A 77 -22.34 -14.10 5.16
CA ILE A 77 -23.29 -13.22 5.85
C ILE A 77 -24.05 -12.33 4.88
N GLY A 78 -23.41 -11.89 3.80
CA GLY A 78 -24.03 -11.09 2.74
C GLY A 78 -25.16 -11.83 2.02
N GLN A 79 -24.96 -13.09 1.64
CA GLN A 79 -26.01 -13.91 1.04
C GLN A 79 -27.19 -14.15 1.99
N LEU A 80 -26.91 -14.41 3.28
CA LEU A 80 -27.97 -14.51 4.29
C LEU A 80 -28.74 -13.19 4.42
N ALA A 81 -28.06 -12.05 4.31
CA ALA A 81 -28.70 -10.73 4.36
C ALA A 81 -29.52 -10.42 3.09
N GLU A 82 -29.01 -10.78 1.91
CA GLU A 82 -29.65 -10.57 0.60
C GLU A 82 -30.91 -11.43 0.42
N ASN A 83 -30.85 -12.71 0.83
CA ASN A 83 -31.98 -13.64 0.78
C ASN A 83 -33.02 -13.40 1.89
N ASN A 84 -32.88 -12.35 2.70
CA ASN A 84 -33.69 -12.06 3.88
C ASN A 84 -33.66 -13.13 4.99
N GLU A 85 -32.78 -14.13 4.89
CA GLU A 85 -32.60 -15.18 5.91
C GLU A 85 -32.09 -14.60 7.23
N LEU A 86 -31.16 -13.65 7.17
CA LEU A 86 -30.63 -12.97 8.35
C LEU A 86 -31.71 -12.17 9.08
N MET A 87 -32.65 -11.57 8.35
CA MET A 87 -33.79 -10.86 8.96
C MET A 87 -34.77 -11.84 9.59
N ALA A 88 -35.07 -12.97 8.94
CA ALA A 88 -35.91 -14.01 9.53
C ALA A 88 -35.31 -14.57 10.84
N ILE A 89 -33.99 -14.79 10.88
CA ILE A 89 -33.26 -15.24 12.07
C ILE A 89 -33.35 -14.21 13.21
N LYS A 90 -33.16 -12.92 12.90
CA LYS A 90 -33.28 -11.83 13.89
C LYS A 90 -34.71 -11.73 14.44
N SER A 91 -35.72 -11.86 13.58
CA SER A 91 -37.14 -11.86 13.98
C SER A 91 -37.52 -13.05 14.87
N ALA A 92 -36.81 -14.18 14.77
CA ALA A 92 -36.94 -15.33 15.67
C ALA A 92 -36.27 -15.12 17.05
N GLY A 93 -35.76 -13.92 17.34
CA GLY A 93 -35.11 -13.57 18.62
C GLY A 93 -33.64 -13.96 18.72
N ILE A 94 -32.99 -14.37 17.62
CA ILE A 94 -31.57 -14.73 17.60
C ILE A 94 -30.74 -13.47 17.29
N SER A 95 -29.87 -13.08 18.22
CA SER A 95 -28.98 -11.93 18.04
C SER A 95 -27.91 -12.18 16.97
N LEU A 96 -27.42 -11.11 16.33
CA LEU A 96 -26.35 -11.20 15.33
C LEU A 96 -25.07 -11.82 15.92
N GLY A 97 -24.74 -11.51 17.17
CA GLY A 97 -23.61 -12.11 17.87
C GLY A 97 -23.70 -13.64 17.95
N ARG A 98 -24.91 -14.20 18.14
CA ARG A 98 -25.11 -15.65 18.16
C ARG A 98 -24.96 -16.29 16.78
N VAL A 99 -25.32 -15.56 15.71
CA VAL A 99 -25.09 -15.99 14.32
C VAL A 99 -23.60 -16.00 13.99
N LEU A 100 -22.84 -15.01 14.47
CA LEU A 100 -21.40 -14.92 14.22
C LEU A 100 -20.58 -15.94 15.01
N LEU A 101 -21.03 -16.37 16.20
CA LEU A 101 -20.29 -17.29 17.08
C LEU A 101 -19.69 -18.53 16.40
N PRO A 102 -20.43 -19.37 15.65
CA PRO A 102 -19.85 -20.53 14.97
C PRO A 102 -18.81 -20.13 13.91
N LEU A 103 -18.96 -18.98 13.27
CA LEU A 103 -18.02 -18.48 12.28
C LEU A 103 -16.75 -17.89 12.92
N ILE A 104 -16.88 -17.26 14.10
CA ILE A 104 -15.73 -16.83 14.91
C ILE A 104 -14.88 -18.05 15.28
N LEU A 105 -15.50 -19.15 15.72
CA LEU A 105 -14.78 -20.39 16.02
C LEU A 105 -14.06 -20.94 14.79
N ALA A 106 -14.70 -20.90 13.61
CA ALA A 106 -14.04 -21.28 12.36
C ALA A 106 -12.85 -20.37 12.03
N SER A 107 -12.97 -19.06 12.22
CA SER A 107 -11.89 -18.10 12.02
C SER A 107 -10.71 -18.33 12.97
N VAL A 108 -10.96 -18.70 14.23
CA VAL A 108 -9.89 -19.10 15.17
C VAL A 108 -9.17 -20.36 14.68
N VAL A 109 -9.90 -21.37 14.21
CA VAL A 109 -9.29 -22.58 13.63
C VAL A 109 -8.46 -22.26 12.40
N ILE A 110 -8.95 -21.39 11.51
CA ILE A 110 -8.18 -20.92 10.34
C ILE A 110 -6.92 -20.18 10.77
N SER A 111 -7.00 -19.33 11.79
CA SER A 111 -5.86 -18.56 12.31
C SER A 111 -4.79 -19.48 12.92
N ILE A 112 -5.21 -20.51 13.66
CA ILE A 112 -4.31 -21.56 14.17
C ILE A 112 -3.67 -22.32 13.00
N GLY A 113 -4.47 -22.71 12.00
CA GLY A 113 -3.96 -23.33 10.77
C GLY A 113 -2.96 -22.46 10.04
N ALA A 114 -3.19 -21.14 9.96
CA ALA A 114 -2.28 -20.17 9.37
C ALA A 114 -0.94 -20.08 10.11
N LEU A 115 -0.95 -20.23 11.44
CA LEU A 115 0.27 -20.27 12.23
C LEU A 115 1.08 -21.53 11.93
N PHE A 116 0.43 -22.71 11.89
CA PHE A 116 1.10 -23.96 11.51
C PHE A 116 1.65 -23.94 10.09
N THR A 117 0.89 -23.41 9.12
CA THR A 117 1.40 -23.29 7.75
C THR A 117 2.58 -22.32 7.68
N SER A 118 2.56 -21.23 8.44
CA SER A 118 3.66 -20.27 8.46
C SER A 118 4.90 -20.78 9.22
N ASP A 119 4.73 -21.64 10.22
CA ASP A 119 5.84 -22.14 11.05
C ASP A 119 6.50 -23.42 10.51
N ASP A 120 5.71 -24.35 9.97
CA ASP A 120 6.22 -25.63 9.48
C ASP A 120 6.28 -25.70 7.95
N LEU A 121 5.19 -25.34 7.27
CA LEU A 121 5.07 -25.56 5.82
C LEU A 121 5.87 -24.54 5.01
N VAL A 122 5.80 -23.25 5.36
CA VAL A 122 6.50 -22.19 4.65
C VAL A 122 8.02 -22.34 4.71
N PRO A 123 8.65 -22.58 5.88
CA PRO A 123 10.10 -22.71 5.93
C PRO A 123 10.62 -23.90 5.11
N TYR A 124 9.88 -25.02 5.15
CA TYR A 124 10.19 -26.19 4.34
C TYR A 124 10.02 -25.92 2.83
N ALA A 125 8.90 -25.32 2.44
CA ALA A 125 8.63 -24.95 1.04
C ALA A 125 9.66 -23.93 0.52
N TYR A 126 10.01 -22.94 1.32
CA TYR A 126 10.98 -21.90 0.96
C TYR A 126 12.37 -22.49 0.70
N ASN A 127 12.83 -23.41 1.56
CA ASN A 127 14.10 -24.10 1.35
C ASN A 127 14.09 -24.97 0.07
N LYS A 128 13.00 -25.69 -0.19
CA LYS A 128 12.84 -26.47 -1.44
C LYS A 128 12.79 -25.59 -2.69
N ILE A 129 12.10 -24.45 -2.64
CA ILE A 129 12.07 -23.47 -3.74
C ILE A 129 13.48 -22.95 -4.02
N LEU A 130 14.22 -22.53 -3.00
CA LEU A 130 15.58 -22.00 -3.19
C LEU A 130 16.55 -23.07 -3.70
N THR A 131 16.45 -24.29 -3.21
CA THR A 131 17.27 -25.41 -3.68
C THR A 131 16.99 -25.72 -5.15
N LEU A 132 15.71 -25.87 -5.52
CA LEU A 132 15.32 -26.09 -6.92
C LEU A 132 15.71 -24.92 -7.81
N ARG A 133 15.57 -23.69 -7.32
CA ARG A 133 15.95 -22.48 -8.05
C ARG A 133 17.45 -22.42 -8.30
N ASP A 134 18.28 -22.78 -7.31
CA ASP A 134 19.74 -22.87 -7.46
C ASP A 134 20.12 -23.95 -8.49
N ASP A 135 19.49 -25.12 -8.41
CA ASP A 135 19.71 -26.21 -9.37
C ASP A 135 19.29 -25.81 -10.80
N ILE A 136 18.11 -25.16 -10.95
CA ILE A 136 17.63 -24.61 -12.24
C ILE A 136 18.55 -23.47 -12.72
N GLY A 137 19.04 -22.65 -11.81
CA GLY A 137 19.94 -21.54 -12.11
C GLY A 137 21.27 -22.01 -12.71
N LYS A 138 21.78 -23.15 -12.24
CA LYS A 138 22.99 -23.78 -12.77
C LYS A 138 22.77 -24.42 -14.14
N THR A 139 21.56 -24.87 -14.45
CA THR A 139 21.26 -25.46 -15.76
C THR A 139 21.38 -24.44 -16.89
N LYS A 140 22.30 -24.69 -17.81
CA LYS A 140 22.49 -23.89 -19.03
C LYS A 140 21.32 -24.04 -19.99
N GLU A 141 21.10 -22.98 -20.78
CA GLU A 141 20.08 -22.95 -21.82
C GLU A 141 20.36 -24.00 -22.91
N GLU A 142 19.30 -24.38 -23.63
CA GLU A 142 19.41 -25.29 -24.76
C GLU A 142 20.28 -24.67 -25.88
N ILE A 143 21.26 -25.44 -26.38
CA ILE A 143 22.21 -24.98 -27.40
C ILE A 143 21.46 -24.78 -28.72
N LYS A 144 21.35 -23.54 -29.17
CA LYS A 144 20.86 -23.17 -30.49
C LYS A 144 21.91 -22.34 -31.21
N ILE A 145 22.56 -22.93 -32.22
CA ILE A 145 23.62 -22.26 -32.99
C ILE A 145 22.96 -21.43 -34.11
N PRO A 146 23.08 -20.09 -34.09
CA PRO A 146 22.60 -19.23 -35.16
C PRO A 146 23.50 -19.29 -36.41
N SER A 147 22.89 -19.24 -37.59
CA SER A 147 23.61 -19.17 -38.88
C SER A 147 24.22 -17.78 -39.10
N GLY A 148 25.40 -17.73 -39.70
CA GLY A 148 26.10 -16.50 -40.08
C GLY A 148 26.76 -15.73 -38.94
N THR A 149 26.73 -16.22 -37.71
CA THR A 149 27.37 -15.57 -36.53
C THR A 149 28.25 -16.54 -35.76
N PHE A 150 29.22 -16.01 -35.02
CA PHE A 150 30.03 -16.81 -34.09
C PHE A 150 29.24 -17.07 -32.81
N TYR A 151 29.14 -18.34 -32.43
CA TYR A 151 28.45 -18.83 -31.24
C TYR A 151 29.47 -19.27 -30.20
N ASP A 152 29.43 -18.63 -29.04
CA ASP A 152 30.32 -18.85 -27.89
C ASP A 152 29.62 -19.57 -26.72
N GLY A 153 28.44 -20.16 -26.96
CA GLY A 153 27.61 -20.75 -25.92
C GLY A 153 28.02 -22.15 -25.46
N ILE A 154 29.17 -22.68 -25.90
CA ILE A 154 29.77 -23.94 -25.43
C ILE A 154 31.12 -23.61 -24.78
N ASP A 155 31.33 -24.02 -23.54
CA ASP A 155 32.56 -23.69 -22.82
C ASP A 155 33.80 -24.24 -23.54
N GLY A 156 34.76 -23.36 -23.82
CA GLY A 156 36.01 -23.72 -24.48
C GLY A 156 35.93 -23.86 -25.99
N TYR A 157 34.78 -23.64 -26.62
CA TYR A 157 34.61 -23.76 -28.06
C TYR A 157 33.83 -22.60 -28.67
N ILE A 158 34.31 -22.05 -29.79
CA ILE A 158 33.55 -21.07 -30.59
C ILE A 158 33.22 -21.70 -31.93
N LEU A 159 31.94 -21.73 -32.28
CA LEU A 159 31.46 -22.31 -33.53
C LEU A 159 30.88 -21.24 -34.43
N ARG A 160 31.13 -21.35 -35.73
CA ARG A 160 30.43 -20.58 -36.75
C ARG A 160 29.92 -21.53 -37.81
N VAL A 161 28.66 -21.33 -38.17
CA VAL A 161 27.97 -22.08 -39.21
C VAL A 161 27.49 -21.07 -40.24
N GLU A 162 27.80 -21.29 -41.52
CA GLU A 162 27.33 -20.41 -42.59
C GLU A 162 25.85 -20.62 -42.88
N ASP A 163 25.42 -21.87 -42.98
CA ASP A 163 24.02 -22.22 -43.22
C ASP A 163 23.57 -23.44 -42.40
N SER A 164 22.36 -23.36 -41.86
CA SER A 164 21.72 -24.42 -41.09
C SER A 164 20.66 -25.05 -41.98
N GLY A 165 20.95 -26.19 -42.60
CA GLY A 165 20.05 -26.82 -43.57
C GLY A 165 18.68 -27.18 -42.96
N ASP A 166 17.61 -27.02 -43.74
CA ASP A 166 16.21 -27.14 -43.29
C ASP A 166 15.75 -28.56 -42.89
N SER A 167 16.57 -29.60 -43.06
CA SER A 167 16.15 -30.96 -42.70
C SER A 167 17.31 -31.86 -42.24
N GLN A 168 17.12 -32.50 -41.08
CA GLN A 168 18.00 -33.46 -40.39
C GLN A 168 19.16 -32.91 -39.53
N GLY A 169 19.25 -31.60 -39.28
CA GLY A 169 20.30 -31.04 -38.40
C GLY A 169 21.70 -31.09 -39.02
N MET A 170 21.78 -31.15 -40.35
CA MET A 170 22.99 -30.90 -41.13
C MET A 170 23.25 -29.40 -41.19
N MET A 171 24.49 -29.01 -40.94
CA MET A 171 24.99 -27.64 -41.08
C MET A 171 26.03 -27.61 -42.20
N TYR A 172 26.22 -26.46 -42.81
CA TYR A 172 27.15 -26.23 -43.91
C TYR A 172 28.08 -25.05 -43.63
N GLY A 173 29.31 -25.14 -44.10
CA GLY A 173 30.35 -24.14 -43.88
C GLY A 173 30.66 -23.95 -42.39
N ILE A 174 31.31 -24.94 -41.78
CA ILE A 174 31.57 -24.99 -40.35
C ILE A 174 32.99 -24.55 -40.04
N MET A 175 33.12 -23.72 -39.02
CA MET A 175 34.38 -23.35 -38.40
C MET A 175 34.27 -23.54 -36.89
N VAL A 176 35.15 -24.34 -36.30
CA VAL A 176 35.22 -24.60 -34.85
C VAL A 176 36.58 -24.13 -34.35
N TYR A 177 36.59 -23.22 -33.38
CA TYR A 177 37.77 -22.83 -32.62
C TYR A 177 37.80 -23.60 -31.30
N ASP A 178 38.94 -24.19 -30.98
CA ASP A 178 39.20 -24.79 -29.67
C ASP A 178 40.03 -23.83 -28.81
N HIS A 179 39.41 -23.36 -27.72
CA HIS A 179 40.00 -22.48 -26.70
C HIS A 179 40.20 -23.17 -25.35
N THR A 180 40.06 -24.50 -25.27
CA THR A 180 40.24 -25.26 -24.03
C THR A 180 41.61 -25.03 -23.38
N GLY A 181 42.66 -24.86 -24.20
CA GLY A 181 44.02 -24.56 -23.74
C GLY A 181 44.27 -23.12 -23.27
N ARG A 182 43.31 -22.19 -23.42
CA ARG A 182 43.45 -20.74 -23.12
C ARG A 182 44.64 -20.04 -23.78
N GLN A 183 45.13 -20.55 -24.91
CA GLN A 183 46.31 -20.04 -25.64
C GLN A 183 45.95 -19.17 -26.85
N GLY A 184 44.70 -18.70 -26.95
CA GLY A 184 44.20 -17.94 -28.11
C GLY A 184 43.73 -18.85 -29.24
N ASN A 185 43.67 -18.34 -30.48
CA ASN A 185 43.16 -19.04 -31.66
C ASN A 185 44.21 -19.97 -32.28
N THR A 186 44.70 -20.94 -31.52
CA THR A 186 45.78 -21.86 -31.97
C THR A 186 45.24 -23.07 -32.72
N THR A 187 43.99 -23.45 -32.49
CA THR A 187 43.39 -24.67 -33.05
C THR A 187 42.06 -24.34 -33.72
N ILE A 188 41.95 -24.65 -35.02
CA ILE A 188 40.77 -24.36 -35.84
C ILE A 188 40.44 -25.58 -36.70
N SER A 189 39.20 -26.02 -36.68
CA SER A 189 38.67 -27.05 -37.59
C SER A 189 37.73 -26.42 -38.61
N LEU A 190 37.97 -26.68 -39.90
CA LEU A 190 37.10 -26.28 -41.00
C LEU A 190 36.47 -27.51 -41.64
N ALA A 191 35.19 -27.46 -41.96
CA ALA A 191 34.50 -28.56 -42.64
C ALA A 191 33.36 -28.06 -43.55
N ASP A 192 33.14 -28.78 -44.65
CA ASP A 192 32.07 -28.46 -45.60
C ASP A 192 30.68 -28.68 -44.99
N SER A 193 30.52 -29.76 -44.23
CA SER A 193 29.26 -30.08 -43.56
C SER A 193 29.45 -30.78 -42.22
N ALA A 194 28.48 -30.64 -41.30
CA ALA A 194 28.55 -31.25 -39.98
C ALA A 194 27.16 -31.56 -39.41
N THR A 195 27.11 -32.50 -38.46
CA THR A 195 25.93 -32.77 -37.63
C THR A 195 26.26 -32.66 -36.15
N ILE A 196 25.29 -32.19 -35.37
CA ILE A 196 25.36 -32.20 -33.91
C ILE A 196 24.36 -33.22 -33.39
N ARG A 197 24.81 -34.08 -32.48
CA ARG A 197 23.95 -34.97 -31.71
C ARG A 197 24.22 -34.79 -30.23
N MET A 198 23.18 -34.43 -29.50
CA MET A 198 23.20 -34.39 -28.03
C MET A 198 23.01 -35.80 -27.47
N ALA A 199 23.84 -36.22 -26.52
CA ALA A 199 23.61 -37.45 -25.78
C ALA A 199 22.26 -37.38 -25.05
N LYS A 200 21.55 -38.51 -24.91
CA LYS A 200 20.25 -38.54 -24.19
C LYS A 200 20.34 -38.03 -22.75
N THR A 201 21.51 -38.22 -22.12
CA THR A 201 21.80 -37.75 -20.76
C THR A 201 22.22 -36.27 -20.71
N LYS A 202 22.50 -35.64 -21.86
CA LYS A 202 23.05 -34.28 -22.02
C LYS A 202 24.44 -34.05 -21.41
N ASP A 203 25.21 -35.12 -21.19
CA ASP A 203 26.56 -35.03 -20.60
C ASP A 203 27.65 -34.70 -21.64
N TYR A 204 27.35 -34.90 -22.93
CA TYR A 204 28.25 -34.55 -24.03
C TYR A 204 27.46 -34.33 -25.33
N ILE A 205 28.05 -33.57 -26.25
CA ILE A 205 27.62 -33.49 -27.64
C ILE A 205 28.65 -34.17 -28.53
N THR A 206 28.16 -34.88 -29.54
CA THR A 206 28.97 -35.39 -30.64
C THR A 206 28.79 -34.48 -31.83
N PHE A 207 29.87 -33.81 -32.21
CA PHE A 207 29.96 -32.96 -33.38
C PHE A 207 30.68 -33.75 -34.48
N THR A 208 29.93 -34.22 -35.49
CA THR A 208 30.46 -35.03 -36.59
C THR A 208 30.65 -34.15 -37.82
N MET A 209 31.89 -33.91 -38.21
CA MET A 209 32.30 -33.12 -39.38
C MET A 209 32.61 -34.03 -40.58
N TYR A 210 32.31 -33.55 -41.78
CA TYR A 210 32.55 -34.24 -43.04
C TYR A 210 33.32 -33.32 -43.99
N SER A 211 34.31 -33.90 -44.67
CA SER A 211 35.17 -33.23 -45.67
C SER A 211 35.75 -31.91 -45.15
N GLY A 212 36.85 -31.98 -44.41
CA GLY A 212 37.43 -30.83 -43.73
C GLY A 212 38.92 -30.94 -43.44
N ALA A 213 39.44 -29.94 -42.76
CA ALA A 213 40.83 -29.88 -42.32
C ALA A 213 40.95 -29.25 -40.93
N ASN A 214 41.79 -29.84 -40.08
CA ASN A 214 42.22 -29.25 -38.82
C ASN A 214 43.50 -28.47 -39.03
N TYR A 215 43.58 -27.30 -38.41
CA TYR A 215 44.75 -26.44 -38.37
C TYR A 215 45.15 -26.26 -36.91
N GLN A 216 46.41 -26.56 -36.60
CA GLN A 216 46.96 -26.34 -35.27
C GLN A 216 48.29 -25.59 -35.37
N GLU A 217 48.39 -24.46 -34.69
CA GLU A 217 49.59 -23.65 -34.61
C GLU A 217 50.24 -23.84 -33.23
N THR A 218 51.56 -24.03 -33.22
CA THR A 218 52.33 -24.06 -31.96
C THR A 218 52.52 -22.64 -31.42
N ASN A 219 52.00 -22.36 -30.22
CA ASN A 219 52.11 -21.05 -29.57
C ASN A 219 53.16 -21.03 -28.44
N GLN A 220 54.28 -21.73 -28.64
CA GLN A 220 55.43 -21.64 -27.74
C GLN A 220 56.35 -20.52 -28.23
N TYR A 221 56.48 -19.46 -27.43
CA TYR A 221 57.43 -18.39 -27.69
C TYR A 221 58.82 -18.83 -27.21
N GLU A 222 59.68 -19.26 -28.13
CA GLU A 222 61.11 -19.42 -27.85
C GLU A 222 61.86 -18.13 -28.25
N PRO A 223 62.65 -17.50 -27.36
CA PRO A 223 63.34 -16.24 -27.65
C PRO A 223 64.32 -16.29 -28.82
N GLN A 224 64.72 -17.49 -29.28
CA GLN A 224 65.72 -17.70 -30.33
C GLN A 224 65.11 -18.22 -31.64
N ASP A 225 63.88 -18.73 -31.63
CA ASP A 225 63.18 -19.23 -32.81
C ASP A 225 61.76 -18.65 -32.85
N THR A 226 61.55 -17.70 -33.76
CA THR A 226 60.24 -17.09 -33.99
C THR A 226 59.40 -17.85 -35.03
N THR A 227 59.89 -18.98 -35.55
CA THR A 227 59.14 -19.77 -36.53
C THR A 227 58.03 -20.55 -35.85
N ARG A 228 56.79 -20.26 -36.23
CA ARG A 228 55.62 -21.00 -35.76
C ARG A 228 55.35 -22.14 -36.73
N GLN A 229 55.18 -23.34 -36.21
CA GLN A 229 54.83 -24.49 -37.03
C GLN A 229 53.31 -24.59 -37.11
N LEU A 230 52.81 -24.65 -38.35
CA LEU A 230 51.41 -24.92 -38.66
C LEU A 230 51.27 -26.38 -39.08
N GLU A 231 50.52 -27.14 -38.31
CA GLU A 231 50.09 -28.49 -38.64
C GLU A 231 48.72 -28.43 -39.34
N ARG A 232 48.58 -29.12 -40.47
CA ARG A 232 47.31 -29.31 -41.18
C ARG A 232 47.02 -30.79 -41.35
N ILE A 233 45.83 -31.21 -40.92
CA ILE A 233 45.35 -32.59 -41.06
C ILE A 233 44.03 -32.58 -41.82
N ASP A 234 44.02 -33.08 -43.05
CA ASP A 234 42.80 -33.26 -43.84
C ASP A 234 42.06 -34.53 -43.42
N PHE A 235 40.72 -34.49 -43.40
CA PHE A 235 39.87 -35.60 -42.99
C PHE A 235 38.59 -35.71 -43.85
N ASP A 236 38.19 -36.94 -44.15
CA ASP A 236 36.88 -37.21 -44.79
C ASP A 236 35.74 -37.19 -43.76
N ARG A 237 35.98 -37.69 -42.55
CA ARG A 237 35.04 -37.69 -41.43
C ARG A 237 35.79 -37.59 -40.10
N GLN A 238 35.36 -36.65 -39.25
CA GLN A 238 35.88 -36.50 -37.90
C GLN A 238 34.74 -36.39 -36.89
N GLU A 239 34.89 -37.06 -35.75
CA GLU A 239 33.98 -36.94 -34.62
C GLU A 239 34.69 -36.24 -33.47
N MET A 240 34.07 -35.17 -33.00
CA MET A 240 34.52 -34.40 -31.86
C MET A 240 33.51 -34.56 -30.74
N ILE A 241 33.97 -35.01 -29.58
CA ILE A 241 33.13 -35.21 -28.40
C ILE A 241 33.42 -34.07 -27.44
N ILE A 242 32.45 -33.18 -27.25
CA ILE A 242 32.58 -32.06 -26.34
C ILE A 242 31.80 -32.41 -25.07
N PRO A 243 32.47 -32.54 -23.91
CA PRO A 243 31.78 -32.74 -22.64
C PRO A 243 30.97 -31.49 -22.31
N LEU A 244 29.75 -31.70 -21.82
CA LEU A 244 28.84 -30.64 -21.42
C LEU A 244 28.70 -30.63 -19.91
N GLU A 245 29.21 -29.58 -19.28
CA GLU A 245 28.98 -29.36 -17.86
C GLU A 245 27.76 -28.45 -17.66
N HIS A 246 26.88 -28.83 -16.73
CA HIS A 246 25.71 -28.05 -16.33
C HIS A 246 24.60 -27.88 -17.41
N TYR A 247 24.54 -28.68 -18.48
CA TYR A 247 23.42 -28.67 -19.44
C TYR A 247 22.30 -29.66 -19.10
N ALA A 248 22.62 -30.71 -18.35
CA ALA A 248 21.64 -31.58 -17.72
C ALA A 248 21.19 -30.97 -16.39
N PHE A 249 19.87 -30.87 -16.17
CA PHE A 249 19.37 -30.51 -14.85
C PHE A 249 19.73 -31.60 -13.84
N GLN A 250 20.46 -31.22 -12.79
CA GLN A 250 20.82 -32.09 -11.69
C GLN A 250 20.11 -31.61 -10.43
N LYS A 251 19.22 -32.45 -9.89
CA LYS A 251 18.51 -32.15 -8.66
C LYS A 251 19.40 -32.48 -7.46
N SER A 252 19.51 -31.54 -6.53
CA SER A 252 20.16 -31.78 -5.25
C SER A 252 19.29 -32.67 -4.36
N ASP A 253 19.90 -33.70 -3.75
CA ASP A 253 19.19 -34.66 -2.88
C ASP A 253 18.71 -34.02 -1.57
N GLU A 254 19.48 -33.05 -1.04
CA GLU A 254 19.18 -32.36 0.22
C GLU A 254 18.94 -30.86 0.04
N ALA A 255 18.12 -30.31 0.93
CA ALA A 255 17.75 -28.90 0.91
C ALA A 255 18.91 -28.06 1.51
N ARG A 256 19.50 -27.15 0.72
CA ARG A 256 20.77 -26.48 1.06
C ARG A 256 20.62 -25.14 1.78
N PHE A 257 19.43 -24.55 1.75
CA PHE A 257 19.22 -23.18 2.21
C PHE A 257 18.52 -23.13 3.58
N GLY A 258 18.83 -24.07 4.46
CA GLY A 258 18.23 -24.18 5.81
C GLY A 258 18.59 -23.02 6.74
N ASP A 259 19.78 -22.44 6.56
CA ASP A 259 20.28 -21.36 7.42
C ASP A 259 19.66 -19.99 7.12
N GLN A 260 18.98 -19.84 5.98
CA GLN A 260 18.25 -18.63 5.64
C GLN A 260 17.14 -18.37 6.66
N THR A 261 16.98 -17.12 7.11
CA THR A 261 16.00 -16.75 8.16
C THR A 261 14.59 -17.25 7.86
N LYS A 262 14.15 -17.18 6.60
CA LYS A 262 12.82 -17.64 6.18
C LYS A 262 12.66 -19.17 6.11
N SER A 263 13.76 -19.91 6.07
CA SER A 263 13.80 -21.38 6.06
C SER A 263 13.81 -22.00 7.47
N LYS A 264 13.93 -21.18 8.52
CA LYS A 264 14.00 -21.61 9.91
C LYS A 264 12.61 -21.77 10.54
N LYS A 265 12.44 -22.71 11.46
CA LYS A 265 11.23 -22.80 12.29
C LYS A 265 11.27 -21.79 13.44
N LEU A 266 10.16 -21.57 14.14
CA LEU A 266 10.09 -20.63 15.27
C LEU A 266 11.14 -20.97 16.34
N LYS A 267 11.29 -22.26 16.66
CA LYS A 267 12.30 -22.73 17.62
C LYS A 267 13.72 -22.30 17.21
N ASP A 268 14.07 -22.49 15.94
CA ASP A 268 15.40 -22.18 15.42
C ASP A 268 15.60 -20.67 15.28
N LEU A 269 14.53 -19.91 15.00
CA LEU A 269 14.53 -18.45 14.99
C LEU A 269 14.75 -17.88 16.39
N TYR A 270 14.10 -18.43 17.42
CA TYR A 270 14.34 -18.03 18.80
C TYR A 270 15.78 -18.32 19.23
N PHE A 271 16.30 -19.51 18.90
CA PHE A 271 17.70 -19.84 19.16
C PHE A 271 18.65 -18.88 18.43
N THR A 272 18.39 -18.58 17.15
CA THR A 272 19.19 -17.64 16.36
C THR A 272 19.13 -16.23 16.96
N ARG A 273 17.95 -15.76 17.39
CA ARG A 273 17.78 -14.47 18.06
C ARG A 273 18.61 -14.41 19.34
N ASP A 274 18.49 -15.41 20.22
CA ASP A 274 19.17 -15.42 21.52
C ASP A 274 20.69 -15.40 21.35
N SER A 275 21.20 -16.19 20.38
CA SER A 275 22.61 -16.16 20.01
C SER A 275 23.05 -14.80 19.46
N LEU A 276 22.25 -14.17 18.59
CA LEU A 276 22.57 -12.84 18.05
C LEU A 276 22.56 -11.74 19.11
N VAL A 277 21.67 -11.83 20.10
CA VAL A 277 21.63 -10.90 21.24
C VAL A 277 22.92 -11.01 22.07
N GLU A 278 23.36 -12.24 22.36
CA GLU A 278 24.60 -12.49 23.09
C GLU A 278 25.82 -11.97 22.31
N VAL A 279 25.89 -12.27 21.01
CA VAL A 279 26.95 -11.78 20.12
C VAL A 279 26.96 -10.26 20.04
N SER A 280 25.80 -9.61 19.96
CA SER A 280 25.68 -8.14 19.94
C SER A 280 26.22 -7.51 21.24
N ALA A 281 25.89 -8.09 22.39
CA ALA A 281 26.38 -7.63 23.69
C ALA A 281 27.90 -7.83 23.84
N GLU A 282 28.43 -8.95 23.36
CA GLU A 282 29.86 -9.24 23.35
C GLU A 282 30.62 -8.29 22.41
N LEU A 283 30.09 -8.06 21.19
CA LEU A 283 30.66 -7.12 20.21
C LEU A 283 30.77 -5.72 20.80
N HIS A 284 29.70 -5.21 21.41
CA HIS A 284 29.72 -3.90 22.04
C HIS A 284 30.82 -3.79 23.12
N THR A 285 30.91 -4.80 24.00
CA THR A 285 31.94 -4.84 25.05
C THR A 285 33.35 -4.90 24.45
N ARG A 286 33.54 -5.69 23.40
CA ARG A 286 34.81 -5.84 22.68
C ARG A 286 35.23 -4.54 22.01
N HIS A 287 34.32 -3.84 21.34
CA HIS A 287 34.59 -2.54 20.70
C HIS A 287 34.99 -1.49 21.73
N VAL A 288 34.28 -1.41 22.86
CA VAL A 288 34.63 -0.49 23.96
C VAL A 288 36.02 -0.81 24.50
N LEU A 289 36.33 -2.08 24.78
CA LEU A 289 37.65 -2.49 25.28
C LEU A 289 38.77 -2.23 24.26
N GLN A 290 38.55 -2.53 22.97
CA GLN A 290 39.52 -2.24 21.92
C GLN A 290 39.76 -0.74 21.75
N MET A 291 38.71 0.08 21.87
CA MET A 291 38.83 1.53 21.83
C MET A 291 39.59 2.08 23.04
N MET A 292 39.28 1.61 24.24
CA MET A 292 39.98 2.01 25.48
C MET A 292 41.45 1.58 25.48
N THR A 293 41.75 0.38 24.98
CA THR A 293 43.12 -0.15 24.91
C THR A 293 43.87 0.29 23.66
N SER A 294 43.20 0.97 22.72
CA SER A 294 43.85 1.49 21.52
C SER A 294 44.98 2.43 21.92
N PRO A 295 46.21 2.24 21.42
CA PRO A 295 47.35 3.10 21.75
C PRO A 295 47.16 4.57 21.31
N GLN A 296 46.12 4.85 20.50
CA GLN A 296 45.71 6.19 20.10
C GLN A 296 44.98 6.94 21.25
N ILE A 297 44.20 6.22 22.07
CA ILE A 297 43.39 6.75 23.18
C ILE A 297 44.05 6.44 24.54
N ALA A 298 44.68 5.28 24.71
CA ALA A 298 45.31 4.83 25.96
C ALA A 298 46.44 5.75 26.48
N LYS A 299 46.92 6.71 25.69
CA LYS A 299 47.87 7.74 26.17
C LYS A 299 47.19 8.97 26.79
N ILE A 300 45.86 9.07 26.68
CA ILE A 300 45.06 10.13 27.31
C ILE A 300 45.00 9.93 28.84
N ASP A 301 45.28 8.72 29.35
CA ASP A 301 45.42 8.46 30.79
C ASP A 301 46.55 9.31 31.44
N GLN A 302 47.48 9.86 30.65
CA GLN A 302 48.47 10.84 31.13
C GLN A 302 47.89 12.24 31.38
N LEU A 303 46.70 12.51 30.88
CA LEU A 303 45.95 13.77 30.99
C LEU A 303 44.70 13.62 31.88
N ASP A 304 44.31 12.40 32.23
CA ASP A 304 43.20 12.14 33.15
C ASP A 304 43.60 12.47 34.60
N SER A 305 43.10 13.60 35.09
CA SER A 305 43.33 14.05 36.48
C SER A 305 42.72 13.14 37.55
N ALA A 306 41.68 12.35 37.22
CA ALA A 306 41.04 11.41 38.15
C ALA A 306 41.76 10.05 38.19
N GLY A 307 42.43 9.71 37.09
CA GLY A 307 43.13 8.45 36.85
C GLY A 307 44.65 8.58 36.79
N LEU A 308 45.28 9.55 37.48
CA LEU A 308 46.74 9.64 37.63
C LEU A 308 47.28 8.34 38.24
N ALA A 309 47.50 7.35 37.38
CA ALA A 309 48.10 6.09 37.72
C ALA A 309 49.50 6.44 38.24
N LYS A 310 49.72 6.19 39.54
CA LYS A 310 51.01 6.38 40.22
C LYS A 310 52.11 5.76 39.37
N GLY A 311 52.84 6.57 38.61
CA GLY A 311 53.97 6.11 37.79
C GLY A 311 54.03 6.62 36.34
N LEU A 312 53.00 7.27 35.81
CA LEU A 312 53.11 7.94 34.49
C LEU A 312 53.64 9.37 34.66
N PRO A 313 54.68 9.78 33.92
CA PRO A 313 55.19 11.16 33.98
C PRO A 313 54.13 12.14 33.45
N ASN A 314 53.98 13.30 34.11
CA ASN A 314 53.13 14.39 33.65
C ASN A 314 53.49 14.77 32.21
N PHE A 315 52.48 15.00 31.37
CA PHE A 315 52.68 15.54 30.03
C PHE A 315 53.23 16.98 30.14
N PRO A 316 54.50 17.27 29.77
CA PRO A 316 55.07 18.60 29.94
C PRO A 316 54.49 19.56 28.90
N GLU A 317 53.96 20.69 29.34
CA GLU A 317 53.34 21.71 28.49
C GLU A 317 54.32 22.26 27.41
N GLU A 318 55.62 22.16 27.66
CA GLU A 318 56.72 22.50 26.74
C GLU A 318 56.73 21.68 25.44
N TYR A 319 56.20 20.44 25.45
CA TYR A 319 56.11 19.60 24.24
C TYR A 319 55.10 20.13 23.20
N LEU A 320 54.19 21.03 23.58
CA LEU A 320 53.24 21.66 22.66
C LEU A 320 53.81 22.94 22.02
N THR A 321 54.74 23.60 22.71
CA THR A 321 55.17 24.97 22.39
C THR A 321 56.62 25.09 21.93
N GLN A 322 57.50 24.13 22.24
CA GLN A 322 58.93 24.18 21.87
C GLN A 322 59.30 23.11 20.83
N TRP A 323 59.09 23.43 19.55
CA TRP A 323 59.58 22.64 18.42
C TRP A 323 60.96 23.17 18.00
N LYS A 324 61.97 22.29 17.89
CA LYS A 324 63.34 22.70 17.52
C LYS A 324 63.47 23.11 16.05
N ALA A 325 62.67 22.51 15.17
CA ALA A 325 62.61 22.83 13.74
C ALA A 325 61.18 22.69 13.19
N ASP A 326 60.82 23.46 12.17
CA ASP A 326 59.51 23.38 11.50
C ASP A 326 59.24 22.00 10.89
N TYR A 327 60.30 21.29 10.47
CA TYR A 327 60.21 19.92 9.96
C TYR A 327 59.63 18.95 10.99
N ASP A 328 60.03 19.05 12.26
CA ASP A 328 59.56 18.18 13.33
C ASP A 328 58.06 18.37 13.58
N LYS A 329 57.58 19.61 13.43
CA LYS A 329 56.15 19.96 13.53
C LYS A 329 55.35 19.31 12.39
N VAL A 330 55.85 19.35 11.15
CA VAL A 330 55.20 18.71 9.99
C VAL A 330 55.14 17.20 10.16
N VAL A 331 56.23 16.56 10.60
CA VAL A 331 56.26 15.11 10.84
C VAL A 331 55.31 14.70 11.97
N ALA A 332 55.24 15.49 13.05
CA ALA A 332 54.30 15.22 14.14
C ALA A 332 52.84 15.40 13.72
N ALA A 333 52.54 16.44 12.92
CA ALA A 333 51.21 16.66 12.35
C ALA A 333 50.80 15.50 11.43
N GLY A 334 51.68 15.06 10.52
CA GLY A 334 51.39 13.90 9.65
C GLY A 334 51.19 12.59 10.44
N LYS A 335 51.96 12.37 11.51
CA LYS A 335 51.73 11.23 12.42
C LYS A 335 50.40 11.32 13.16
N ALA A 336 49.97 12.51 13.55
CA ALA A 336 48.67 12.73 14.18
C ALA A 336 47.52 12.49 13.20
N GLU A 337 47.65 12.99 11.97
CA GLU A 337 46.71 12.77 10.86
C GLU A 337 46.55 11.27 10.58
N SER A 338 47.64 10.53 10.33
CA SER A 338 47.57 9.08 10.08
C SER A 338 47.00 8.29 11.26
N ARG A 339 47.20 8.74 12.50
CA ARG A 339 46.56 8.13 13.68
C ARG A 339 45.06 8.39 13.70
N MET A 340 44.64 9.61 13.37
CA MET A 340 43.23 9.98 13.30
C MET A 340 42.51 9.22 12.19
N GLU A 341 43.11 9.12 11.01
CA GLU A 341 42.56 8.34 9.88
C GLU A 341 42.35 6.87 10.26
N ARG A 342 43.31 6.27 10.96
CA ARG A 342 43.18 4.88 11.45
C ARG A 342 42.03 4.76 12.45
N LEU A 343 41.92 5.66 13.41
CA LEU A 343 40.83 5.65 14.39
C LEU A 343 39.45 5.81 13.73
N ILE A 344 39.34 6.69 12.72
CA ILE A 344 38.12 6.85 11.91
C ILE A 344 37.80 5.54 11.17
N SER A 345 38.81 4.88 10.59
CA SER A 345 38.63 3.58 9.94
C SER A 345 38.14 2.51 10.91
N ASP A 346 38.75 2.42 12.10
CA ASP A 346 38.35 1.45 13.13
C ASP A 346 36.92 1.72 13.63
N MET A 347 36.56 2.98 13.86
CA MET A 347 35.18 3.36 14.23
C MET A 347 34.16 3.00 13.15
N LYS A 348 34.49 3.17 11.86
CA LYS A 348 33.61 2.75 10.76
C LYS A 348 33.44 1.23 10.72
N ILE A 349 34.49 0.47 11.01
CA ILE A 349 34.40 -1.00 11.10
C ILE A 349 33.47 -1.39 12.26
N TYR A 350 33.62 -0.78 13.43
CA TYR A 350 32.76 -1.05 14.59
C TYR A 350 31.29 -0.67 14.34
N GLU A 351 31.05 0.48 13.69
CA GLU A 351 29.72 0.89 13.23
C GLU A 351 29.12 -0.16 12.29
N GLN A 352 29.89 -0.62 11.30
CA GLN A 352 29.45 -1.62 10.33
C GLN A 352 29.14 -2.98 10.99
N GLU A 353 30.03 -3.48 11.86
CA GLU A 353 29.82 -4.76 12.57
C GLU A 353 28.57 -4.70 13.47
N THR A 354 28.37 -3.59 14.17
CA THR A 354 27.18 -3.36 15.00
C THR A 354 25.92 -3.28 14.14
N TYR A 355 26.00 -2.60 12.99
CA TYR A 355 24.90 -2.49 12.05
C TYR A 355 24.51 -3.87 11.50
N ASP A 356 25.48 -4.67 11.06
CA ASP A 356 25.26 -5.99 10.48
C ASP A 356 24.65 -6.96 11.50
N CYS A 357 25.17 -7.00 12.73
CA CYS A 357 24.61 -7.82 13.79
C CYS A 357 23.15 -7.44 14.09
N ASN A 358 22.88 -6.14 14.28
CA ASN A 358 21.53 -5.65 14.53
C ASN A 358 20.59 -5.87 13.33
N TYR A 359 21.11 -5.84 12.11
CA TYR A 359 20.34 -6.14 10.90
C TYR A 359 19.83 -7.59 10.88
N PHE A 360 20.69 -8.57 11.20
CA PHE A 360 20.28 -9.97 11.29
C PHE A 360 19.33 -10.23 12.47
N LEU A 361 19.55 -9.54 13.60
CA LEU A 361 18.68 -9.61 14.78
C LEU A 361 17.27 -9.13 14.44
N ARG A 362 17.14 -7.89 13.90
CA ARG A 362 15.86 -7.32 13.47
C ARG A 362 15.12 -8.22 12.49
N ARG A 363 15.83 -8.84 11.54
CA ARG A 363 15.23 -9.76 10.57
C ARG A 363 14.66 -11.02 11.21
N SER A 364 15.37 -11.59 12.18
CA SER A 364 14.95 -12.80 12.89
C SER A 364 13.75 -12.51 13.79
N GLU A 365 13.76 -11.40 14.54
CA GLU A 365 12.62 -10.95 15.34
C GLU A 365 11.40 -10.63 14.47
N LEU A 366 11.59 -9.92 13.36
CA LEU A 366 10.52 -9.59 12.43
C LEU A 366 9.87 -10.86 11.87
N GLU A 367 10.65 -11.88 11.48
CA GLU A 367 10.10 -13.13 10.94
C GLU A 367 9.28 -13.89 12.00
N ILE A 368 9.72 -13.89 13.27
CA ILE A 368 8.94 -14.45 14.39
C ILE A 368 7.60 -13.73 14.51
N TYR A 369 7.61 -12.39 14.59
CA TYR A 369 6.39 -11.61 14.77
C TYR A 369 5.44 -11.69 13.57
N LYS A 370 5.98 -11.83 12.34
CA LYS A 370 5.17 -11.99 11.12
C LYS A 370 4.34 -13.26 11.12
N ARG A 371 4.81 -14.35 11.71
CA ARG A 371 4.02 -15.60 11.85
C ARG A 371 2.78 -15.39 12.71
N TYR A 372 2.93 -14.70 13.83
CA TYR A 372 1.82 -14.36 14.71
C TYR A 372 0.89 -13.30 14.10
N SER A 373 1.46 -12.25 13.49
CA SER A 373 0.68 -11.18 12.84
C SER A 373 -0.15 -11.71 11.66
N GLY A 374 0.42 -12.59 10.82
CA GLY A 374 -0.30 -13.23 9.71
C GLY A 374 -1.47 -14.11 10.17
N ALA A 375 -1.27 -14.87 11.25
CA ALA A 375 -2.35 -15.64 11.88
C ALA A 375 -3.44 -14.71 12.45
N LEU A 376 -3.04 -13.64 13.15
CA LEU A 376 -3.96 -12.65 13.70
C LEU A 376 -4.74 -11.90 12.61
N ALA A 377 -4.12 -11.67 11.44
CA ALA A 377 -4.77 -11.02 10.31
C ALA A 377 -5.99 -11.81 9.80
N CYS A 378 -5.94 -13.15 9.81
CA CYS A 378 -7.09 -14.00 9.46
C CYS A 378 -8.28 -13.72 10.39
N PHE A 379 -8.02 -13.58 11.68
CA PHE A 379 -9.01 -13.25 12.69
C PHE A 379 -9.54 -11.82 12.53
N ILE A 380 -8.68 -10.82 12.40
CA ILE A 380 -9.08 -9.41 12.25
C ILE A 380 -9.92 -9.19 10.99
N LEU A 381 -9.51 -9.75 9.86
CA LEU A 381 -10.23 -9.62 8.60
C LEU A 381 -11.60 -10.30 8.63
N PHE A 382 -11.78 -11.38 9.41
CA PHE A 382 -13.11 -11.93 9.68
C PHE A 382 -14.05 -10.90 10.33
N PHE A 383 -13.56 -10.17 11.33
CA PHE A 383 -14.33 -9.10 12.01
C PHE A 383 -14.54 -7.85 11.16
N ILE A 384 -13.91 -7.77 10.00
CA ILE A 384 -14.24 -6.76 8.99
C ILE A 384 -15.29 -7.34 8.04
N GLY A 385 -15.05 -8.52 7.48
CA GLY A 385 -15.90 -9.14 6.46
C GLY A 385 -17.29 -9.50 6.94
N ALA A 386 -17.42 -10.19 8.07
CA ALA A 386 -18.72 -10.67 8.55
C ALA A 386 -19.71 -9.52 8.87
N PRO A 387 -19.30 -8.45 9.59
CA PRO A 387 -20.17 -7.29 9.83
C PRO A 387 -20.50 -6.50 8.57
N LEU A 388 -19.53 -6.31 7.66
CA LEU A 388 -19.77 -5.63 6.38
C LEU A 388 -20.78 -6.40 5.51
N GLY A 389 -20.68 -7.73 5.49
CA GLY A 389 -21.67 -8.60 4.85
C GLY A 389 -23.08 -8.40 5.43
N ALA A 390 -23.21 -8.21 6.75
CA ALA A 390 -24.51 -7.97 7.38
C ALA A 390 -25.09 -6.58 7.05
N LEU A 391 -24.22 -5.59 6.83
CA LEU A 391 -24.60 -4.18 6.59
C LEU A 391 -24.97 -3.93 5.12
N ILE A 392 -24.28 -4.55 4.16
CA ILE A 392 -24.48 -4.34 2.73
C ILE A 392 -25.59 -5.27 2.24
N ARG A 393 -26.86 -4.83 2.38
CA ARG A 393 -28.07 -5.60 2.02
C ARG A 393 -28.50 -5.48 0.55
N LYS A 394 -28.01 -4.47 -0.18
CA LYS A 394 -28.40 -4.17 -1.57
C LYS A 394 -27.18 -3.76 -2.39
N GLY A 395 -26.77 -4.65 -3.27
CA GLY A 395 -25.59 -4.54 -4.11
C GLY A 395 -25.04 -5.94 -4.24
N GLY A 396 -25.45 -6.65 -5.31
CA GLY A 396 -25.17 -8.08 -5.49
C GLY A 396 -23.67 -8.43 -5.38
N LEU A 397 -23.35 -9.71 -5.53
CA LEU A 397 -22.03 -10.33 -5.27
C LEU A 397 -20.77 -9.48 -5.64
N GLY A 398 -20.83 -8.61 -6.65
CA GLY A 398 -19.73 -7.72 -7.02
C GLY A 398 -19.45 -6.56 -6.04
N ALA A 399 -20.46 -5.95 -5.40
CA ALA A 399 -20.24 -4.80 -4.52
C ALA A 399 -19.51 -5.20 -3.22
N SER A 400 -19.83 -6.37 -2.69
CA SER A 400 -19.15 -6.96 -1.53
C SER A 400 -17.70 -7.36 -1.85
N ALA A 401 -17.47 -7.92 -3.04
CA ALA A 401 -16.13 -8.25 -3.51
C ALA A 401 -15.24 -6.99 -3.62
N ILE A 402 -15.74 -5.88 -4.19
CA ILE A 402 -14.96 -4.64 -4.32
C ILE A 402 -14.53 -4.09 -2.95
N VAL A 403 -15.45 -4.04 -1.97
CA VAL A 403 -15.12 -3.56 -0.62
C VAL A 403 -14.12 -4.48 0.07
N SER A 404 -14.24 -5.79 -0.10
CA SER A 404 -13.26 -6.76 0.41
C SER A 404 -11.87 -6.56 -0.20
N VAL A 405 -11.79 -6.36 -1.52
CA VAL A 405 -10.52 -6.08 -2.21
C VAL A 405 -9.89 -4.79 -1.67
N LEU A 406 -10.67 -3.74 -1.42
CA LEU A 406 -10.15 -2.50 -0.84
C LEU A 406 -9.55 -2.70 0.55
N PHE A 407 -10.22 -3.42 1.44
CA PHE A 407 -9.68 -3.74 2.76
C PHE A 407 -8.45 -4.65 2.70
N PHE A 408 -8.42 -5.57 1.73
CA PHE A 408 -7.24 -6.41 1.48
C PHE A 408 -6.05 -5.59 0.99
N VAL A 409 -6.25 -4.70 0.02
CA VAL A 409 -5.20 -3.80 -0.46
C VAL A 409 -4.70 -2.91 0.69
N LEU A 410 -5.62 -2.37 1.51
CA LEU A 410 -5.24 -1.59 2.69
C LEU A 410 -4.40 -2.40 3.66
N TYR A 411 -4.81 -3.64 3.98
CA TYR A 411 -4.04 -4.57 4.80
C TYR A 411 -2.63 -4.75 4.24
N TRP A 412 -2.52 -5.08 2.95
CA TRP A 412 -1.27 -5.45 2.31
C TRP A 412 -0.30 -4.27 2.21
N VAL A 413 -0.80 -3.08 1.84
CA VAL A 413 0.00 -1.84 1.78
C VAL A 413 0.55 -1.48 3.15
N VAL A 414 -0.30 -1.52 4.19
CA VAL A 414 0.11 -1.19 5.57
C VAL A 414 1.10 -2.23 6.11
N ASP A 415 0.83 -3.52 5.88
CA ASP A 415 1.69 -4.62 6.32
C ASP A 415 3.09 -4.57 5.67
N ILE A 416 3.17 -4.34 4.35
CA ILE A 416 4.46 -4.20 3.66
C ILE A 416 5.21 -2.98 4.13
N THR A 417 4.52 -1.85 4.28
CA THR A 417 5.15 -0.61 4.73
C THR A 417 5.75 -0.78 6.12
N GLY A 418 5.00 -1.35 7.07
CA GLY A 418 5.52 -1.65 8.42
C GLY A 418 6.66 -2.65 8.41
N THR A 419 6.53 -3.74 7.65
CA THR A 419 7.58 -4.76 7.53
C THR A 419 8.86 -4.16 6.96
N LYS A 420 8.77 -3.24 5.97
CA LYS A 420 9.93 -2.57 5.38
C LYS A 420 10.57 -1.59 6.36
N LEU A 421 9.77 -0.74 7.01
CA LEU A 421 10.26 0.21 8.02
C LEU A 421 10.95 -0.51 9.19
N ALA A 422 10.42 -1.64 9.65
CA ALA A 422 11.05 -2.45 10.70
C ALA A 422 12.35 -3.10 10.24
N ARG A 423 12.37 -3.64 9.01
CA ARG A 423 13.59 -4.23 8.44
C ARG A 423 14.71 -3.21 8.33
N ASP A 424 14.39 -1.99 7.93
CA ASP A 424 15.34 -0.89 7.77
C ASP A 424 15.73 -0.25 9.12
N GLY A 425 15.09 -0.66 10.23
CA GLY A 425 15.38 -0.16 11.57
C GLY A 425 14.76 1.20 11.91
N ALA A 426 13.85 1.72 11.08
CA ALA A 426 13.15 2.98 11.33
C ALA A 426 12.09 2.85 12.44
N ILE A 427 11.53 1.65 12.60
CA ILE A 427 10.63 1.28 13.70
C ILE A 427 11.04 -0.06 14.28
N ASP A 428 10.59 -0.36 15.49
CA ASP A 428 10.85 -1.64 16.15
C ASP A 428 10.18 -2.83 15.39
N PRO A 429 10.81 -4.01 15.33
CA PRO A 429 10.28 -5.21 14.67
C PRO A 429 8.86 -5.61 15.10
N PHE A 430 8.53 -5.50 16.39
CA PHE A 430 7.20 -5.82 16.88
C PHE A 430 6.15 -4.86 16.30
N SER A 431 6.40 -3.56 16.41
CA SER A 431 5.53 -2.51 15.89
C SER A 431 5.33 -2.61 14.37
N GLY A 432 6.40 -2.91 13.62
CA GLY A 432 6.33 -3.09 12.17
C GLY A 432 5.58 -4.34 11.73
N ALA A 433 5.66 -5.43 12.49
CA ALA A 433 4.89 -6.65 12.19
C ALA A 433 3.40 -6.49 12.49
N PHE A 434 3.02 -5.77 13.56
CA PHE A 434 1.63 -5.62 14.01
C PHE A 434 0.95 -4.32 13.53
N ILE A 435 1.61 -3.51 12.69
CA ILE A 435 1.05 -2.24 12.23
C ILE A 435 -0.31 -2.40 11.53
N SER A 436 -0.49 -3.47 10.77
CA SER A 436 -1.73 -3.78 10.07
C SER A 436 -2.84 -4.12 11.06
N ALA A 437 -2.51 -4.82 12.15
CA ALA A 437 -3.45 -5.09 13.24
C ALA A 437 -3.83 -3.81 13.99
N TYR A 438 -2.89 -2.90 14.26
CA TYR A 438 -3.19 -1.62 14.91
C TYR A 438 -4.14 -0.74 14.11
N VAL A 439 -4.05 -0.79 12.78
CA VAL A 439 -4.96 -0.03 11.90
C VAL A 439 -6.30 -0.73 11.73
N LEU A 440 -6.32 -2.04 11.51
CA LEU A 440 -7.53 -2.77 11.11
C LEU A 440 -8.37 -3.24 12.30
N ALA A 441 -7.77 -3.57 13.46
CA ALA A 441 -8.53 -4.05 14.61
C ALA A 441 -9.54 -3.02 15.15
N PRO A 442 -9.22 -1.71 15.28
CA PRO A 442 -10.21 -0.70 15.64
C PRO A 442 -11.35 -0.60 14.64
N ILE A 443 -11.04 -0.71 13.34
CA ILE A 443 -12.04 -0.67 12.26
C ILE A 443 -12.96 -1.88 12.33
N GLY A 444 -12.40 -3.10 12.43
CA GLY A 444 -13.17 -4.33 12.57
C GLY A 444 -14.04 -4.34 13.83
N THR A 445 -13.50 -3.87 14.95
CA THR A 445 -14.25 -3.75 16.21
C THR A 445 -15.42 -2.76 16.07
N PHE A 446 -15.17 -1.59 15.49
CA PHE A 446 -16.19 -0.58 15.23
C PHE A 446 -17.30 -1.11 14.30
N LEU A 447 -16.93 -1.75 13.19
CA LEU A 447 -17.89 -2.34 12.24
C LEU A 447 -18.73 -3.45 12.89
N THR A 448 -18.08 -4.31 13.69
CA THR A 448 -18.76 -5.37 14.45
C THR A 448 -19.76 -4.80 15.44
N TRP A 449 -19.33 -3.84 16.27
CA TRP A 449 -20.20 -3.16 17.22
C TRP A 449 -21.40 -2.54 16.52
N LYS A 450 -21.16 -1.85 15.40
CA LYS A 450 -22.18 -1.18 14.62
C LYS A 450 -23.20 -2.13 13.98
N ALA A 451 -22.73 -3.26 13.45
CA ALA A 451 -23.59 -4.28 12.85
C ALA A 451 -24.48 -4.97 13.91
N VAL A 452 -23.95 -5.17 15.12
CA VAL A 452 -24.71 -5.76 16.25
C VAL A 452 -25.81 -4.81 16.73
N HIS A 453 -25.56 -3.50 16.76
CA HIS A 453 -26.52 -2.48 17.24
C HIS A 453 -27.47 -1.94 16.14
N ASP A 454 -27.54 -2.60 14.98
CA ASP A 454 -28.49 -2.34 13.88
C ASP A 454 -28.68 -0.85 13.48
N SER A 455 -27.60 -0.08 13.50
CA SER A 455 -27.65 1.33 13.09
C SER A 455 -27.68 1.46 11.56
N SER A 456 -28.78 2.00 11.03
CA SER A 456 -29.09 2.07 9.58
C SER A 456 -28.22 3.03 8.74
N PHE A 457 -27.01 3.36 9.18
CA PHE A 457 -26.14 4.33 8.52
C PHE A 457 -25.78 3.95 7.07
N PHE A 458 -25.69 2.65 6.77
CA PHE A 458 -25.39 2.12 5.43
C PHE A 458 -26.63 1.75 4.61
N ALA A 459 -27.84 2.12 5.05
CA ALA A 459 -28.97 2.17 4.13
C ALA A 459 -28.59 3.12 2.98
N ALA A 460 -28.79 2.68 1.73
CA ALA A 460 -28.36 3.42 0.54
C ALA A 460 -28.84 4.89 0.55
N ASP A 461 -29.99 5.16 1.17
CA ASP A 461 -30.56 6.50 1.31
C ASP A 461 -29.78 7.39 2.30
N ASN A 462 -29.31 6.81 3.40
CA ASN A 462 -28.49 7.52 4.40
C ASN A 462 -27.08 7.80 3.88
N MET A 463 -26.49 6.87 3.12
CA MET A 463 -25.19 7.08 2.48
C MET A 463 -25.25 8.15 1.39
N LYS A 464 -26.31 8.18 0.57
CA LYS A 464 -26.57 9.27 -0.39
C LYS A 464 -26.80 10.61 0.30
N ALA A 465 -27.49 10.63 1.43
CA ALA A 465 -27.69 11.84 2.22
C ALA A 465 -26.38 12.34 2.86
N TRP A 466 -25.57 11.44 3.41
CA TRP A 466 -24.26 11.76 3.97
C TRP A 466 -23.31 12.27 2.89
N TRP A 467 -23.23 11.59 1.74
CA TRP A 467 -22.40 12.03 0.61
C TRP A 467 -22.85 13.40 0.07
N ARG A 468 -24.15 13.67 -0.01
CA ARG A 468 -24.66 15.02 -0.33
C ARG A 468 -24.21 16.07 0.68
N ARG A 469 -24.24 15.77 1.99
CA ARG A 469 -23.76 16.69 3.04
C ARG A 469 -22.25 16.90 2.97
N VAL A 470 -21.48 15.87 2.69
CA VAL A 470 -20.02 15.98 2.52
C VAL A 470 -19.69 16.80 1.28
N LYS A 471 -20.32 16.49 0.14
CA LYS A 471 -20.18 17.26 -1.09
C LYS A 471 -20.61 18.72 -0.92
N SER A 472 -21.69 18.99 -0.19
CA SER A 472 -22.12 20.37 0.09
C SER A 472 -21.15 21.09 1.02
N ARG A 473 -20.60 20.42 2.03
CA ARG A 473 -19.56 20.98 2.92
C ARG A 473 -18.26 21.31 2.18
N ILE A 474 -17.80 20.39 1.33
CA ILE A 474 -16.62 20.61 0.47
C ILE A 474 -16.90 21.77 -0.49
N LYS A 475 -18.05 21.80 -1.15
CA LYS A 475 -18.40 22.91 -2.04
C LYS A 475 -18.50 24.25 -1.29
N ALA A 476 -19.04 24.26 -0.07
CA ALA A 476 -19.14 25.46 0.77
C ALA A 476 -17.77 25.99 1.24
N LEU A 477 -16.75 25.12 1.35
CA LEU A 477 -15.36 25.53 1.61
C LEU A 477 -14.77 26.33 0.43
N PHE A 478 -15.14 26.01 -0.81
CA PHE A 478 -14.59 26.65 -2.01
C PHE A 478 -15.48 27.74 -2.62
N HIS A 479 -16.79 27.74 -2.35
CA HIS A 479 -17.74 28.71 -2.87
C HIS A 479 -18.80 29.05 -1.81
N LYS A 480 -18.70 30.26 -1.24
CA LYS A 480 -19.78 30.83 -0.41
C LYS A 480 -20.87 31.39 -1.33
N PRO A 481 -22.16 31.03 -1.13
CA PRO A 481 -23.24 31.52 -1.98
C PRO A 481 -23.39 33.04 -1.84
N ARG A 482 -23.69 33.71 -2.96
CA ARG A 482 -24.08 35.13 -3.00
C ARG A 482 -25.54 35.25 -2.62
N ILE A 483 -25.83 35.97 -1.54
CA ILE A 483 -27.17 36.07 -0.96
C ILE A 483 -27.74 37.46 -1.18
N VAL A 484 -28.97 37.54 -1.68
CA VAL A 484 -29.78 38.75 -1.55
C VAL A 484 -30.80 38.53 -0.44
N TYR A 485 -30.86 39.49 0.47
CA TYR A 485 -31.74 39.43 1.63
C TYR A 485 -32.91 40.38 1.46
N MET A 486 -34.14 39.91 1.66
CA MET A 486 -35.36 40.70 1.50
C MET A 486 -36.14 40.74 2.81
N GLY A 487 -36.24 41.91 3.43
CA GLY A 487 -36.93 42.05 4.72
C GLY A 487 -37.22 43.51 5.09
N THR A 488 -38.18 43.70 6.01
CA THR A 488 -38.65 45.05 6.40
C THR A 488 -38.60 45.33 7.91
N PRO A 489 -39.27 44.54 8.77
CA PRO A 489 -39.39 44.88 10.18
C PRO A 489 -38.12 44.52 10.96
N GLU A 490 -38.05 44.97 12.21
CA GLU A 490 -36.98 44.66 13.17
C GLU A 490 -36.72 43.15 13.32
N PHE A 491 -37.78 42.33 13.26
CA PHE A 491 -37.67 40.87 13.27
C PHE A 491 -36.73 40.32 12.18
N ALA A 492 -36.64 40.98 11.02
CA ALA A 492 -35.76 40.58 9.92
C ALA A 492 -34.30 41.03 10.11
N VAL A 493 -33.99 41.88 11.10
CA VAL A 493 -32.61 42.30 11.35
C VAL A 493 -31.79 41.18 11.98
N ALA A 494 -32.34 40.44 12.95
CA ALA A 494 -31.59 39.38 13.64
C ALA A 494 -31.12 38.23 12.70
N PRO A 495 -31.93 37.71 11.76
CA PRO A 495 -31.44 36.75 10.78
C PRO A 495 -30.40 37.33 9.81
N LEU A 496 -30.54 38.60 9.41
CA LEU A 496 -29.55 39.28 8.57
C LEU A 496 -28.20 39.40 9.29
N ASP A 497 -28.20 39.83 10.55
CA ASP A 497 -27.01 39.92 11.37
C ASP A 497 -26.32 38.57 11.57
N ALA A 498 -27.11 37.51 11.79
CA ALA A 498 -26.58 36.16 11.87
C ALA A 498 -25.87 35.70 10.57
N LEU A 499 -26.35 36.12 9.39
CA LEU A 499 -25.70 35.81 8.11
C LEU A 499 -24.38 36.58 7.95
N VAL A 500 -24.39 37.88 8.27
CA VAL A 500 -23.21 38.74 8.17
C VAL A 500 -22.11 38.29 9.14
N ARG A 501 -22.44 38.05 10.43
CA ARG A 501 -21.48 37.59 11.45
C ARG A 501 -20.86 36.23 11.14
N LYS A 502 -21.61 35.32 10.49
CA LYS A 502 -21.10 34.02 10.04
C LYS A 502 -20.28 34.12 8.75
N GLY A 503 -20.08 35.32 8.20
CA GLY A 503 -19.26 35.58 7.03
C GLY A 503 -19.87 35.04 5.74
N PHE A 504 -21.21 34.99 5.64
CA PHE A 504 -21.88 34.75 4.36
C PHE A 504 -21.84 36.02 3.49
N LYS A 505 -21.76 35.84 2.17
CA LYS A 505 -21.65 36.96 1.24
C LYS A 505 -23.04 37.50 0.90
N VAL A 506 -23.53 38.43 1.72
CA VAL A 506 -24.75 39.20 1.41
C VAL A 506 -24.37 40.28 0.39
N VAL A 507 -24.82 40.14 -0.85
CA VAL A 507 -24.45 41.03 -1.97
C VAL A 507 -25.39 42.23 -2.12
N GLY A 508 -26.55 42.17 -1.47
CA GLY A 508 -27.50 43.26 -1.44
C GLY A 508 -28.73 42.94 -0.59
N VAL A 509 -29.42 44.00 -0.18
CA VAL A 509 -30.63 43.97 0.63
C VAL A 509 -31.76 44.64 -0.12
N VAL A 510 -32.94 44.02 -0.14
CA VAL A 510 -34.16 44.62 -0.69
C VAL A 510 -35.12 44.88 0.46
N THR A 511 -35.58 46.12 0.57
CA THR A 511 -36.53 46.51 1.61
C THR A 511 -37.60 47.44 1.04
N VAL A 512 -38.63 47.74 1.82
CA VAL A 512 -39.71 48.63 1.39
C VAL A 512 -39.18 50.06 1.30
N ALA A 513 -39.66 50.83 0.31
CA ALA A 513 -39.34 52.25 0.19
C ALA A 513 -39.76 53.03 1.44
N ASP A 514 -38.94 54.00 1.82
CA ASP A 514 -39.20 54.86 2.97
C ASP A 514 -40.55 55.55 2.79
N LYS A 515 -41.31 55.65 3.88
CA LYS A 515 -42.63 56.30 3.87
C LYS A 515 -42.79 57.19 5.10
N PRO A 516 -43.44 58.35 4.97
CA PRO A 516 -43.80 59.16 6.12
C PRO A 516 -44.82 58.39 6.97
N SER A 517 -44.57 58.27 8.28
CA SER A 517 -45.43 57.52 9.20
C SER A 517 -45.43 58.13 10.61
N GLY A 518 -46.48 57.88 11.39
CA GLY A 518 -46.65 58.40 12.76
C GLY A 518 -47.20 59.84 12.84
N ARG A 519 -47.40 60.33 14.08
CA ARG A 519 -47.81 61.73 14.33
C ARG A 519 -46.63 62.66 13.98
N GLY A 520 -46.79 63.47 12.94
CA GLY A 520 -45.78 64.41 12.44
C GLY A 520 -45.11 64.04 11.11
N LEU A 521 -45.55 62.96 10.43
CA LEU A 521 -45.14 62.58 9.06
C LEU A 521 -43.61 62.58 8.80
N LYS A 522 -42.82 62.23 9.81
CA LYS A 522 -41.37 62.08 9.63
C LYS A 522 -41.07 60.88 8.73
N MET A 523 -40.07 61.02 7.87
CA MET A 523 -39.60 59.94 7.00
C MET A 523 -39.07 58.81 7.88
N ASN A 524 -39.65 57.63 7.76
CA ASN A 524 -39.26 56.47 8.57
C ASN A 524 -38.59 55.44 7.66
N GLU A 525 -37.40 55.02 8.06
CA GLU A 525 -36.61 54.01 7.37
C GLU A 525 -36.89 52.63 7.96
N SER A 526 -36.76 51.58 7.15
CA SER A 526 -36.92 50.21 7.68
C SER A 526 -35.73 49.82 8.54
N ALA A 527 -35.96 48.99 9.57
CA ALA A 527 -34.89 48.51 10.46
C ALA A 527 -33.80 47.74 9.67
N VAL A 528 -34.21 47.00 8.64
CA VAL A 528 -33.29 46.30 7.73
C VAL A 528 -32.46 47.27 6.88
N LYS A 529 -33.01 48.41 6.45
CA LYS A 529 -32.25 49.47 5.75
C LYS A 529 -31.14 50.02 6.64
N GLN A 530 -31.50 50.43 7.86
CA GLN A 530 -30.56 51.00 8.81
C GLN A 530 -29.40 50.03 9.10
N TYR A 531 -29.71 48.75 9.29
CA TYR A 531 -28.69 47.71 9.47
C TYR A 531 -27.80 47.55 8.24
N ALA A 532 -28.38 47.48 7.03
CA ALA A 532 -27.64 47.28 5.79
C ALA A 532 -26.69 48.45 5.50
N VAL A 533 -27.15 49.69 5.69
CA VAL A 533 -26.32 50.90 5.52
C VAL A 533 -25.19 50.93 6.55
N ALA A 534 -25.45 50.54 7.81
CA ALA A 534 -24.41 50.47 8.84
C ALA A 534 -23.32 49.41 8.59
N HIS A 535 -23.56 48.45 7.68
CA HIS A 535 -22.63 47.38 7.33
C HIS A 535 -22.17 47.45 5.86
N ASP A 536 -22.35 48.60 5.20
CA ASP A 536 -21.95 48.85 3.80
C ASP A 536 -22.55 47.86 2.78
N ILE A 537 -23.77 47.37 3.05
CA ILE A 537 -24.49 46.44 2.17
C ILE A 537 -25.38 47.26 1.21
N PRO A 538 -25.26 47.08 -0.12
CA PRO A 538 -26.11 47.77 -1.10
C PRO A 538 -27.60 47.54 -0.84
N VAL A 539 -28.42 48.59 -0.93
CA VAL A 539 -29.87 48.51 -0.67
C VAL A 539 -30.68 48.89 -1.90
N LEU A 540 -31.70 48.11 -2.24
CA LEU A 540 -32.74 48.44 -3.22
C LEU A 540 -34.09 48.64 -2.53
N GLN A 541 -34.80 49.72 -2.90
CA GLN A 541 -36.10 50.10 -2.34
C GLN A 541 -37.17 50.28 -3.43
N PRO A 542 -37.53 49.22 -4.18
CA PRO A 542 -38.44 49.34 -5.31
C PRO A 542 -39.85 49.74 -4.88
N LEU A 543 -40.46 50.71 -5.57
CA LEU A 543 -41.89 50.99 -5.41
C LEU A 543 -42.72 49.79 -5.93
N LYS A 544 -42.37 49.27 -7.10
CA LYS A 544 -42.98 48.08 -7.74
C LYS A 544 -41.92 46.99 -7.97
N LEU A 545 -42.22 45.74 -7.59
CA LEU A 545 -41.29 44.60 -7.75
C LEU A 545 -41.13 44.12 -9.20
N LYS A 546 -41.95 44.62 -10.14
CA LYS A 546 -41.92 44.31 -11.57
C LYS A 546 -41.27 45.40 -12.42
N ASP A 547 -40.71 46.43 -11.77
CA ASP A 547 -40.06 47.53 -12.46
C ASP A 547 -38.78 47.04 -13.17
N PRO A 548 -38.62 47.22 -14.49
CA PRO A 548 -37.46 46.71 -15.23
C PRO A 548 -36.12 47.16 -14.65
N GLU A 549 -36.01 48.43 -14.21
CA GLU A 549 -34.77 48.97 -13.61
C GLU A 549 -34.40 48.23 -12.32
N PHE A 550 -35.40 47.92 -11.48
CA PHE A 550 -35.20 47.12 -10.28
C PHE A 550 -34.79 45.67 -10.61
N LEU A 551 -35.46 45.05 -11.59
CA LEU A 551 -35.15 43.67 -11.99
C LEU A 551 -33.72 43.55 -12.53
N ASP A 552 -33.27 44.54 -13.32
CA ASP A 552 -31.92 44.55 -13.86
C ASP A 552 -30.86 44.81 -12.78
N ALA A 553 -31.13 45.74 -11.85
CA ALA A 553 -30.27 45.95 -10.69
C ALA A 553 -30.17 44.69 -9.79
N LEU A 554 -31.30 43.99 -9.59
CA LEU A 554 -31.35 42.75 -8.82
C LEU A 554 -30.59 41.61 -9.52
N ARG A 555 -30.69 41.49 -10.85
CA ARG A 555 -29.93 40.53 -11.65
C ARG A 555 -28.42 40.81 -11.63
N ALA A 556 -28.03 42.09 -11.64
CA ALA A 556 -26.63 42.49 -11.61
C ALA A 556 -25.89 41.99 -10.35
N TRP A 557 -26.60 41.78 -9.24
CA TRP A 557 -26.03 41.19 -8.03
C TRP A 557 -25.67 39.70 -8.16
N ASN A 558 -26.14 39.01 -9.21
CA ASN A 558 -25.83 37.63 -9.56
C ASN A 558 -25.91 36.70 -8.33
N ALA A 559 -27.07 36.70 -7.68
CA ALA A 559 -27.28 35.96 -6.44
C ALA A 559 -27.51 34.47 -6.72
N ASP A 560 -26.93 33.63 -5.88
CA ASP A 560 -27.19 32.19 -5.92
C ASP A 560 -28.48 31.84 -5.17
N LEU A 561 -28.89 32.68 -4.22
CA LEU A 561 -29.94 32.42 -3.25
C LEU A 561 -30.61 33.72 -2.78
N PHE A 562 -31.94 33.72 -2.68
CA PHE A 562 -32.70 34.78 -2.02
C PHE A 562 -33.24 34.30 -0.67
N VAL A 563 -33.12 35.18 0.34
CA VAL A 563 -33.63 34.94 1.69
C VAL A 563 -34.68 35.98 2.01
N VAL A 564 -35.91 35.54 2.28
CA VAL A 564 -37.05 36.43 2.53
C VAL A 564 -37.50 36.30 3.98
N VAL A 565 -37.60 37.43 4.68
CA VAL A 565 -38.07 37.44 6.07
C VAL A 565 -39.00 38.63 6.27
N ALA A 566 -40.27 38.36 6.55
CA ALA A 566 -41.28 39.40 6.78
C ALA A 566 -41.26 40.51 5.69
N PHE A 567 -41.34 40.09 4.43
CA PHE A 567 -41.40 40.95 3.26
C PHE A 567 -42.72 40.73 2.50
N ARG A 568 -43.08 41.66 1.61
CA ARG A 568 -44.28 41.54 0.76
C ARG A 568 -44.13 40.38 -0.23
N MET A 569 -45.26 39.88 -0.73
CA MET A 569 -45.32 38.81 -1.72
C MET A 569 -44.45 39.14 -2.94
N LEU A 570 -43.61 38.18 -3.35
CA LEU A 570 -42.73 38.31 -4.49
C LEU A 570 -43.42 37.81 -5.77
N PRO A 571 -43.29 38.50 -6.91
CA PRO A 571 -43.71 37.95 -8.19
C PRO A 571 -42.76 36.82 -8.64
N GLU A 572 -43.26 35.93 -9.51
CA GLU A 572 -42.50 34.79 -10.06
C GLU A 572 -41.19 35.21 -10.72
N GLU A 573 -41.17 36.36 -11.41
CA GLU A 573 -39.97 36.92 -12.03
C GLU A 573 -38.84 37.20 -11.02
N VAL A 574 -39.18 37.38 -9.74
CA VAL A 574 -38.23 37.66 -8.66
C VAL A 574 -37.88 36.39 -7.89
N TRP A 575 -38.86 35.62 -7.40
CA TRP A 575 -38.54 34.47 -6.53
C TRP A 575 -37.94 33.27 -7.28
N SER A 576 -38.14 33.17 -8.60
CA SER A 576 -37.52 32.12 -9.44
C SER A 576 -36.13 32.48 -9.98
N MET A 577 -35.70 33.73 -9.80
CA MET A 577 -34.43 34.27 -10.32
C MET A 577 -33.16 33.54 -9.82
N PRO A 578 -32.99 33.28 -8.50
CA PRO A 578 -31.76 32.65 -8.00
C PRO A 578 -31.68 31.16 -8.32
N LYS A 579 -30.49 30.67 -8.65
CA LYS A 579 -30.24 29.27 -9.03
C LYS A 579 -30.62 28.25 -7.95
N PHE A 580 -30.43 28.58 -6.68
CA PHE A 580 -30.81 27.72 -5.55
C PHE A 580 -32.23 27.98 -5.04
N GLY A 581 -32.96 28.88 -5.71
CA GLY A 581 -34.30 29.28 -5.36
C GLY A 581 -34.35 30.30 -4.21
N THR A 582 -35.57 30.59 -3.78
CA THR A 582 -35.87 31.55 -2.72
C THR A 582 -36.49 30.81 -1.55
N PHE A 583 -35.93 31.00 -0.34
CA PHE A 583 -36.56 30.50 0.88
C PHE A 583 -37.02 31.64 1.78
N ASN A 584 -38.12 31.39 2.48
CA ASN A 584 -38.73 32.33 3.41
C ASN A 584 -38.58 31.81 4.86
N LEU A 585 -38.33 32.72 5.80
CA LEU A 585 -38.40 32.47 7.23
C LEU A 585 -39.73 33.04 7.77
N HIS A 586 -40.64 32.14 8.13
CA HIS A 586 -41.92 32.48 8.72
C HIS A 586 -41.87 32.39 10.25
N ALA A 587 -42.49 33.36 10.93
CA ALA A 587 -42.48 33.47 12.38
C ALA A 587 -43.60 32.67 13.07
N SER A 588 -43.87 31.46 12.56
CA SER A 588 -44.69 30.44 13.21
C SER A 588 -44.31 29.03 12.75
N LEU A 589 -44.89 28.01 13.39
CA LEU A 589 -44.83 26.62 12.95
C LEU A 589 -45.87 26.39 11.85
N LEU A 590 -45.47 26.50 10.58
CA LEU A 590 -46.37 26.19 9.47
C LEU A 590 -46.89 24.75 9.59
N PRO A 591 -48.12 24.42 9.14
CA PRO A 591 -49.10 25.30 8.50
C PRO A 591 -49.89 26.18 9.49
N GLN A 592 -49.58 26.17 10.79
CA GLN A 592 -50.25 27.00 11.79
C GLN A 592 -49.88 28.48 11.60
N TYR A 593 -50.86 29.38 11.67
CA TYR A 593 -50.68 30.82 11.49
C TYR A 593 -50.04 31.22 10.14
N ARG A 594 -50.52 30.66 9.02
CA ARG A 594 -50.16 31.14 7.66
C ARG A 594 -50.59 32.59 7.45
N GLY A 595 -49.84 33.30 6.62
CA GLY A 595 -50.18 34.67 6.23
C GLY A 595 -49.68 35.74 7.21
N ALA A 596 -50.38 36.87 7.26
CA ALA A 596 -49.87 38.06 7.93
C ALA A 596 -50.01 38.01 9.46
N ALA A 597 -49.08 38.69 10.16
CA ALA A 597 -49.06 38.86 11.61
C ALA A 597 -49.13 37.55 12.45
N PRO A 598 -48.31 36.51 12.14
CA PRO A 598 -48.37 35.22 12.83
C PRO A 598 -48.04 35.31 14.33
N ILE A 599 -47.11 36.19 14.71
CA ILE A 599 -46.72 36.42 16.11
C ILE A 599 -47.90 36.97 16.91
N ASN A 600 -48.60 37.97 16.37
CA ASN A 600 -49.74 38.59 17.04
C ASN A 600 -50.87 37.59 17.26
N TRP A 601 -51.19 36.78 16.25
CA TRP A 601 -52.24 35.76 16.36
C TRP A 601 -51.90 34.67 17.37
N ALA A 602 -50.65 34.21 17.42
CA ALA A 602 -50.21 33.24 18.42
C ALA A 602 -50.39 33.78 19.85
N VAL A 603 -50.08 35.07 20.08
CA VAL A 603 -50.28 35.73 21.37
C VAL A 603 -51.77 35.92 21.68
N ILE A 604 -52.58 36.40 20.72
CA ILE A 604 -54.03 36.63 20.89
C ILE A 604 -54.75 35.34 21.27
N ASN A 605 -54.35 34.21 20.68
CA ASN A 605 -54.95 32.90 20.94
C ASN A 605 -54.40 32.22 22.20
N GLY A 606 -53.46 32.85 22.92
CA GLY A 606 -52.89 32.31 24.15
C GLY A 606 -52.02 31.06 23.95
N GLU A 607 -51.37 30.94 22.78
CA GLU A 607 -50.49 29.82 22.49
C GLU A 607 -49.29 29.81 23.43
N ARG A 608 -48.94 28.63 23.96
CA ARG A 608 -47.75 28.45 24.82
C ARG A 608 -46.50 28.09 24.04
N ILE A 609 -46.68 27.61 22.81
CA ILE A 609 -45.61 27.15 21.93
C ILE A 609 -45.89 27.70 20.53
N THR A 610 -44.91 28.38 19.97
CA THR A 610 -44.84 28.78 18.56
C THR A 610 -43.47 28.37 18.02
N GLY A 611 -42.98 29.02 16.97
CA GLY A 611 -41.65 28.76 16.46
C GLY A 611 -41.36 29.54 15.20
N VAL A 612 -40.35 29.07 14.47
CA VAL A 612 -40.03 29.56 13.14
C VAL A 612 -39.98 28.40 12.15
N THR A 613 -40.42 28.67 10.93
CA THR A 613 -40.36 27.71 9.83
C THR A 613 -39.61 28.31 8.65
N THR A 614 -38.61 27.60 8.14
CA THR A 614 -37.95 27.93 6.87
C THR A 614 -38.48 27.00 5.79
N PHE A 615 -38.93 27.55 4.67
CA PHE A 615 -39.51 26.79 3.56
C PHE A 615 -39.19 27.45 2.22
N MET A 616 -39.23 26.67 1.14
CA MET A 616 -39.06 27.19 -0.23
C MET A 616 -40.33 27.93 -0.66
N ILE A 617 -40.20 29.09 -1.32
CA ILE A 617 -41.36 29.79 -1.88
C ILE A 617 -41.86 29.06 -3.13
N ASP A 618 -43.18 28.94 -3.24
CA ASP A 618 -43.94 28.47 -4.40
C ASP A 618 -44.99 29.53 -4.80
N LYS A 619 -45.92 29.15 -5.70
CA LYS A 619 -46.94 30.07 -6.23
C LYS A 619 -48.00 30.44 -5.19
N ASP A 620 -48.27 29.55 -4.25
CA ASP A 620 -49.27 29.72 -3.19
C ASP A 620 -48.62 30.24 -1.88
N ILE A 621 -49.41 30.81 -0.97
CA ILE A 621 -48.87 31.45 0.25
C ILE A 621 -48.53 30.41 1.30
N ASP A 622 -47.25 30.35 1.70
CA ASP A 622 -46.73 29.53 2.80
C ASP A 622 -47.00 28.02 2.66
N THR A 623 -46.98 27.51 1.41
CA THR A 623 -47.26 26.11 1.06
C THR A 623 -46.04 25.32 0.60
N GLY A 624 -44.96 25.98 0.21
CA GLY A 624 -43.82 25.29 -0.35
C GLY A 624 -43.06 24.39 0.64
N GLY A 625 -42.13 23.59 0.10
CA GLY A 625 -41.44 22.54 0.83
C GLY A 625 -40.68 23.04 2.06
N ILE A 626 -41.03 22.52 3.24
CA ILE A 626 -40.39 22.87 4.51
C ILE A 626 -38.96 22.35 4.54
N LEU A 627 -38.02 23.26 4.83
CA LEU A 627 -36.60 22.97 4.98
C LEU A 627 -36.23 22.73 6.44
N PHE A 628 -36.81 23.51 7.36
CA PHE A 628 -36.48 23.47 8.78
C PHE A 628 -37.62 24.03 9.63
N ARG A 629 -37.80 23.50 10.84
CA ARG A 629 -38.69 24.03 11.88
C ARG A 629 -37.96 24.03 13.22
N SER A 630 -38.19 25.07 14.01
CA SER A 630 -37.73 25.15 15.39
C SER A 630 -38.85 25.70 16.25
N GLU A 631 -39.13 25.02 17.36
CA GLU A 631 -40.11 25.46 18.34
C GLU A 631 -39.51 26.48 19.30
N SER A 632 -40.36 27.38 19.79
CA SER A 632 -40.07 28.38 20.82
C SER A 632 -41.27 28.51 21.74
N ARG A 633 -41.02 28.65 23.05
CA ARG A 633 -42.08 28.99 24.00
C ARG A 633 -42.34 30.51 23.95
N ILE A 634 -43.61 30.89 24.11
CA ILE A 634 -44.05 32.29 24.22
C ILE A 634 -44.08 32.69 25.70
#